data_AF-A0A2L0B7C6-F1
#
_entry.id   AF-A0A2L0B7C6-F1
#
_cell.length_a   1.000
_cell.length_b   1.000
_cell.length_c   1.000
_cell.angle_alpha   90.00
_cell.angle_beta   90.00
_cell.angle_gamma   90.00
#
_symmetry.space_group_name_H-M   'P 1'
#
loop_
_entity.id
_entity.type
_entity.pdbx_description
1 polymer ?
#
loop_
_entity_poly.entity_id
_entity_poly.type
_entity_poly.pdbx_seq_one_letter_code
_entity_poly.pdbx_strand_id
1 'polypeptide(L)'
;LEGGIKFDFSDITLPKDCLSQNLNEDSELNDNEDNYESDDDGKNVLQTCFKSMVETLSNQAPETITQVQLLVKELRRIILLWDELWLGTLAQHHSEIHKRQVQLQTEIEKVNCNSHLSEEEKISLISEKHRIIIKPIIFILEQLHDITSVEPETPHEKQFQEKYTELIIDVMSKMKNPENPDKPAESWKLLKELQNQFQQKNKRTLLKMQDISPVLANIRDTVISMPGQNFRTNVHISHVSNQVSILPTKTKPKKLVFHGSDGCTYTYLFKGLEDLHLDERIMQFLSIANTMMAKNTENSEHNLYRARHYSVIPLGPRSGLISWVGGTTPVFALYKRWQQREAAKSSKNTNATVLRPSELFYNKLNPLLQEHGVKNLDNRKEWPLVVLKQVLTELMAETPSDLLAKELWCHAVSPGAWWQMVRRYSYSVAVMSIIGYIIGLGDRHLDNVLVDLNSGEV
;
A
#
# COMPACT_ATOMS: atom_id res chain seq x y z
N LEU A 1 20.75 -12.84 -34.89
CA LEU A 1 19.51 -13.54 -34.47
C LEU A 1 19.71 -13.84 -32.99
N GLU A 2 18.73 -13.47 -32.15
CA GLU A 2 18.80 -13.28 -30.68
C GLU A 2 18.98 -11.81 -30.26
N GLY A 3 17.95 -11.02 -30.55
CA GLY A 3 17.68 -9.73 -29.93
C GLY A 3 16.37 -9.85 -29.15
N GLY A 4 16.47 -10.26 -27.88
CA GLY A 4 15.40 -10.17 -26.90
C GLY A 4 15.79 -9.14 -25.86
N ILE A 5 15.20 -7.95 -25.93
CA ILE A 5 15.38 -6.91 -24.91
C ILE A 5 14.76 -7.44 -23.61
N LYS A 6 15.61 -7.82 -22.65
CA LYS A 6 15.20 -8.13 -21.28
C LYS A 6 14.63 -6.86 -20.66
N PHE A 7 13.31 -6.82 -20.48
CA PHE A 7 12.61 -5.77 -19.77
C PHE A 7 13.00 -5.81 -18.28
N ASP A 8 13.64 -4.75 -17.78
CA ASP A 8 13.87 -4.55 -16.35
C ASP A 8 12.74 -3.68 -15.79
N PHE A 9 12.14 -4.09 -14.67
CA PHE A 9 11.07 -3.32 -14.01
C PHE A 9 11.58 -1.97 -13.45
N SER A 10 12.90 -1.75 -13.47
CA SER A 10 13.54 -0.46 -13.20
C SER A 10 13.34 0.57 -14.33
N ASP A 11 13.10 0.12 -15.57
CA ASP A 11 12.89 0.97 -16.75
C ASP A 11 11.45 1.46 -16.90
N ILE A 12 10.56 1.07 -15.98
CA ILE A 12 9.28 1.78 -15.78
C ILE A 12 9.61 3.14 -15.16
N THR A 13 10.09 4.05 -15.99
CA THR A 13 10.05 5.49 -15.77
C THR A 13 8.59 5.91 -15.88
N LEU A 14 7.80 5.58 -14.86
CA LEU A 14 6.62 6.38 -14.61
C LEU A 14 7.14 7.81 -14.37
N PRO A 15 6.63 8.82 -15.10
CA PRO A 15 7.03 10.20 -14.92
C PRO A 15 7.13 10.55 -13.44
N LYS A 16 8.14 11.34 -13.05
CA LYS A 16 8.43 11.75 -11.65
C LYS A 16 7.21 12.37 -10.93
N ASP A 17 6.14 12.72 -11.65
CA ASP A 17 4.87 13.25 -11.13
C ASP A 17 3.73 12.24 -11.00
N CYS A 18 3.95 10.94 -11.28
CA CYS A 18 2.82 10.01 -11.36
C CYS A 18 2.34 9.49 -10.00
N LEU A 19 3.12 9.53 -8.91
CA LEU A 19 2.68 9.00 -7.61
C LEU A 19 3.11 9.84 -6.39
N SER A 20 3.54 11.09 -6.58
CA SER A 20 3.61 12.03 -5.47
C SER A 20 2.18 12.31 -5.00
N GLN A 21 1.87 11.87 -3.78
CA GLN A 21 0.66 12.30 -3.12
C GLN A 21 0.78 13.82 -2.93
N ASN A 22 -0.12 14.58 -3.56
CA ASN A 22 -0.41 15.96 -3.20
C ASN A 22 -0.87 15.98 -1.73
N LEU A 23 0.09 16.09 -0.81
CA LEU A 23 -0.10 16.66 0.51
C LEU A 23 0.13 18.17 0.35
N ASN A 24 -0.86 18.89 -0.18
CA ASN A 24 -0.90 20.34 -0.08
C ASN A 24 -1.73 20.71 1.15
N GLU A 25 -1.06 21.18 2.19
CA GLU A 25 -1.30 22.48 2.84
C GLU A 25 -0.05 22.78 3.68
N ASP A 26 0.94 23.41 3.05
CA ASP A 26 1.72 24.54 3.60
C ASP A 26 2.80 24.93 2.58
N SER A 27 2.42 25.84 1.69
CA SER A 27 3.33 26.53 0.79
C SER A 27 3.95 27.70 1.53
N GLU A 28 5.26 27.63 1.78
CA GLU A 28 6.18 28.76 1.66
C GLU A 28 7.63 28.27 1.83
N LEU A 29 8.50 28.73 0.92
CA LEU A 29 9.96 28.61 0.91
C LEU A 29 10.56 27.35 0.27
N ASN A 30 10.79 27.41 -1.05
CA ASN A 30 12.16 27.47 -1.61
C ASN A 30 12.09 27.42 -3.14
N ASP A 31 12.04 28.61 -3.75
CA ASP A 31 12.56 28.79 -5.11
C ASP A 31 14.08 28.62 -5.04
N ASN A 32 14.58 27.52 -5.60
CA ASN A 32 15.93 27.41 -6.16
C ASN A 32 15.86 26.34 -7.25
N GLU A 33 15.50 26.78 -8.45
CA GLU A 33 15.81 26.09 -9.69
C GLU A 33 17.34 25.97 -9.81
N ASP A 34 17.88 24.79 -9.50
CA ASP A 34 19.22 24.41 -9.94
C ASP A 34 19.11 23.28 -10.99
N ASN A 35 19.59 23.63 -12.18
CA ASN A 35 19.90 22.79 -13.31
C ASN A 35 20.74 21.56 -12.89
N TYR A 36 20.17 20.35 -12.92
CA TYR A 36 20.92 19.10 -12.77
C TYR A 36 20.86 18.28 -14.06
N GLU A 37 21.69 18.64 -15.05
CA GLU A 37 22.09 17.77 -16.17
C GLU A 37 23.33 16.91 -15.84
N SER A 38 23.61 16.62 -14.56
CA SER A 38 24.85 15.96 -14.11
C SER A 38 24.69 14.55 -13.52
N ASP A 39 23.49 13.97 -13.51
CA ASP A 39 23.18 12.77 -12.70
C ASP A 39 23.31 11.41 -13.42
N ASP A 40 23.65 11.40 -14.72
CA ASP A 40 23.67 10.17 -15.52
C ASP A 40 24.97 9.36 -15.36
N ASP A 41 26.12 10.04 -15.24
CA ASP A 41 27.41 9.40 -15.03
C ASP A 41 27.49 8.68 -13.68
N GLY A 42 26.95 9.27 -12.61
CA GLY A 42 26.93 8.66 -11.28
C GLY A 42 26.10 7.37 -11.21
N LYS A 43 24.98 7.31 -11.93
CA LYS A 43 24.13 6.12 -12.02
C LYS A 43 24.82 4.99 -12.78
N ASN A 44 25.48 5.32 -13.89
CA ASN A 44 26.24 4.36 -14.68
C ASN A 44 27.42 3.78 -13.87
N VAL A 45 28.09 4.59 -13.06
CA VAL A 45 29.16 4.12 -12.15
C VAL A 45 28.60 3.14 -11.11
N LEU A 46 27.53 3.50 -10.40
CA LEU A 46 26.92 2.62 -9.40
C LEU A 46 26.43 1.30 -10.01
N GLN A 47 25.79 1.36 -11.18
CA GLN A 47 25.33 0.16 -11.88
C GLN A 47 26.50 -0.75 -12.26
N THR A 48 27.62 -0.17 -12.68
CA THR A 48 28.84 -0.92 -13.00
C THR A 48 29.45 -1.57 -11.76
N CYS A 49 29.51 -0.85 -10.63
CA CYS A 49 29.93 -1.42 -9.36
C CYS A 49 29.05 -2.59 -8.91
N PHE A 50 27.72 -2.44 -8.97
CA PHE A 50 26.80 -3.52 -8.61
C PHE A 50 26.95 -4.75 -9.51
N LYS A 51 27.10 -4.56 -10.83
CA LYS A 51 27.36 -5.66 -11.77
C LYS A 51 28.64 -6.42 -11.40
N SER A 52 29.73 -5.70 -11.11
CA SER A 52 31.00 -6.31 -10.71
C SER A 52 30.90 -7.06 -9.37
N MET A 53 30.16 -6.51 -8.39
CA MET A 53 29.90 -7.21 -7.13
C MET A 53 29.11 -8.49 -7.33
N VAL A 54 28.03 -8.45 -8.13
CA VAL A 54 27.22 -9.62 -8.44
C VAL A 54 28.04 -10.68 -9.18
N GLU A 55 28.89 -10.29 -10.13
CA GLU A 55 29.80 -11.19 -10.84
C GLU A 55 30.78 -11.88 -9.88
N THR A 56 31.41 -11.10 -8.99
CA THR A 56 32.32 -11.62 -7.97
C THR A 56 31.62 -12.61 -7.04
N LEU A 57 30.42 -12.26 -6.55
CA LEU A 57 29.62 -13.14 -5.69
C LEU A 57 29.12 -14.38 -6.43
N SER A 58 28.79 -14.26 -7.72
CA SER A 58 28.37 -15.39 -8.56
C SER A 58 29.51 -16.39 -8.75
N ASN A 59 30.76 -15.93 -8.81
CA ASN A 59 31.93 -16.81 -8.87
C ASN A 59 32.17 -17.56 -7.54
N GLN A 60 31.78 -16.98 -6.41
CA GLN A 60 31.95 -17.59 -5.08
C GLN A 60 30.79 -18.53 -4.69
N ALA A 61 29.55 -18.13 -4.99
CA ALA A 61 28.34 -18.84 -4.61
C ALA A 61 27.30 -18.83 -5.75
N PRO A 62 27.59 -19.49 -6.90
CA PRO A 62 26.76 -19.39 -8.11
C PRO A 62 25.33 -19.86 -7.89
N GLU A 63 25.16 -20.95 -7.13
CA GLU A 63 23.84 -21.51 -6.82
C GLU A 63 23.01 -20.52 -5.99
N THR A 64 23.59 -19.93 -4.94
CA THR A 64 22.88 -18.98 -4.07
C THR A 64 22.44 -17.75 -4.84
N ILE A 65 23.33 -17.16 -5.65
CA ILE A 65 22.99 -15.98 -6.44
C ILE A 65 21.90 -16.27 -7.45
N THR A 66 21.97 -17.42 -8.15
CA THR A 66 20.95 -17.83 -9.12
C THR A 66 19.59 -18.01 -8.45
N GLN A 67 19.54 -18.69 -7.31
CA GLN A 67 18.31 -18.91 -6.56
C GLN A 67 17.73 -17.60 -6.01
N VAL A 68 18.56 -16.69 -5.50
CA VAL A 68 18.12 -15.36 -5.04
C VAL A 68 17.57 -14.52 -6.18
N GLN A 69 18.24 -14.49 -7.34
CA GLN A 69 17.75 -13.77 -8.52
C GLN A 69 16.40 -14.30 -8.98
N LEU A 70 16.22 -15.62 -8.99
CA LEU A 70 14.96 -16.25 -9.32
C LEU A 70 13.86 -15.89 -8.31
N LEU A 71 14.15 -15.96 -7.01
CA LEU A 71 13.22 -15.57 -5.95
C LEU A 71 12.79 -14.11 -6.11
N VAL A 72 13.73 -13.19 -6.31
CA VAL A 72 13.42 -11.75 -6.46
C VAL A 72 12.63 -11.50 -7.74
N LYS A 73 12.96 -12.16 -8.86
CA LYS A 73 12.20 -12.06 -10.12
C LYS A 73 10.74 -12.45 -9.90
N GLU A 74 10.51 -13.59 -9.26
CA GLU A 74 9.16 -14.10 -9.04
C GLU A 74 8.38 -13.30 -7.98
N LEU A 75 9.05 -12.81 -6.93
CA LEU A 75 8.43 -11.88 -5.99
C LEU A 75 8.00 -10.59 -6.71
N ARG A 76 8.83 -10.02 -7.58
CA ARG A 76 8.46 -8.86 -8.40
C ARG A 76 7.28 -9.16 -9.33
N ARG A 77 7.16 -10.38 -9.86
CA ARG A 77 6.01 -10.78 -10.68
C ARG A 77 4.71 -10.81 -9.89
N ILE A 78 4.70 -11.43 -8.71
CA ILE A 78 3.47 -11.59 -7.92
C ILE A 78 3.06 -10.33 -7.16
N ILE A 79 3.90 -9.28 -7.15
CA ILE A 79 3.61 -8.06 -6.39
C ILE A 79 2.34 -7.37 -6.87
N LEU A 80 2.22 -7.25 -8.18
CA LEU A 80 1.15 -6.56 -8.89
C LEU A 80 0.79 -7.42 -10.09
N LEU A 81 -0.30 -8.16 -9.97
CA LEU A 81 -0.81 -8.99 -11.05
C LEU A 81 -1.36 -8.10 -12.17
N TRP A 82 -1.45 -8.61 -13.40
CA TRP A 82 -1.88 -7.82 -14.55
C TRP A 82 -3.25 -7.16 -14.36
N ASP A 83 -4.24 -7.84 -13.79
CA ASP A 83 -5.54 -7.25 -13.48
C ASP A 83 -5.47 -6.18 -12.39
N GLU A 84 -4.58 -6.33 -11.41
CA GLU A 84 -4.32 -5.31 -10.39
C GLU A 84 -3.60 -4.09 -10.99
N LEU A 85 -2.67 -4.28 -11.93
CA LEU A 85 -1.98 -3.23 -12.66
C LEU A 85 -2.97 -2.39 -13.47
N TRP A 86 -3.81 -3.03 -14.28
CA TRP A 86 -4.85 -2.34 -15.05
C TRP A 86 -5.80 -1.55 -14.14
N LEU A 87 -6.29 -2.16 -13.08
CA LEU A 87 -7.22 -1.51 -12.15
C LEU A 87 -6.57 -0.37 -11.38
N GLY A 88 -5.33 -0.54 -10.94
CA GLY A 88 -4.54 0.48 -10.24
C GLY A 88 -4.30 1.71 -11.11
N THR A 89 -3.83 1.50 -12.34
CA THR A 89 -3.55 2.59 -13.29
C THR A 89 -4.83 3.32 -13.70
N LEU A 90 -5.93 2.61 -13.98
CA LEU A 90 -7.22 3.24 -14.29
C LEU A 90 -7.79 4.05 -13.11
N ALA A 91 -7.61 3.56 -11.88
CA ALA A 91 -8.04 4.28 -10.68
C ALA A 91 -7.21 5.55 -10.44
N GLN A 92 -5.90 5.48 -10.67
CA GLN A 92 -4.98 6.61 -10.54
C GLN A 92 -5.29 7.73 -11.55
N HIS A 93 -5.58 7.38 -12.81
CA HIS A 93 -5.92 8.34 -13.85
C HIS A 93 -7.42 8.70 -13.90
N HIS A 94 -8.23 8.26 -12.95
CA HIS A 94 -9.68 8.44 -12.99
C HIS A 94 -10.11 9.92 -13.05
N SER A 95 -9.46 10.78 -12.28
CA SER A 95 -9.75 12.24 -12.27
C SER A 95 -9.42 12.89 -13.60
N GLU A 96 -8.28 12.56 -14.21
CA GLU A 96 -7.87 13.07 -15.52
C GLU A 96 -8.79 12.54 -16.62
N ILE A 97 -9.13 11.25 -16.60
CA ILE A 97 -10.10 10.65 -17.54
C ILE A 97 -11.44 11.39 -17.46
N HIS A 98 -11.95 11.63 -16.24
CA HIS A 98 -13.20 12.36 -16.04
C HIS A 98 -13.10 13.82 -16.54
N LYS A 99 -11.99 14.51 -16.28
CA LYS A 99 -11.75 15.87 -16.76
C LYS A 99 -11.78 15.94 -18.29
N ARG A 100 -11.12 14.98 -18.96
CA ARG A 100 -11.10 14.87 -20.43
C ARG A 100 -12.48 14.54 -21.00
N GLN A 101 -13.24 13.69 -20.33
CA GLN A 101 -14.62 13.39 -20.70
C GLN A 101 -15.49 14.66 -20.70
N VAL A 102 -15.47 15.44 -19.61
CA VAL A 102 -16.23 16.69 -19.50
C VAL A 102 -15.76 17.72 -20.53
N GLN A 103 -14.45 17.82 -20.76
CA GLN A 103 -13.87 18.71 -21.76
C GLN A 103 -14.37 18.36 -23.17
N LEU A 104 -14.35 17.08 -23.54
CA LEU A 104 -14.81 16.61 -24.85
C LEU A 104 -16.29 16.91 -25.06
N GLN A 105 -17.13 16.67 -24.05
CA GLN A 105 -18.56 16.96 -24.12
C GLN A 105 -18.81 18.46 -24.34
N THR A 106 -18.09 19.32 -23.62
CA THR A 106 -18.21 20.78 -23.76
C THR A 106 -17.77 21.25 -25.16
N GLU A 107 -16.70 20.68 -25.72
CA GLU A 107 -16.24 21.03 -27.07
C GLU A 107 -17.24 20.56 -28.15
N ILE A 108 -17.84 19.37 -28.00
CA ILE A 108 -18.88 18.88 -28.91
C ILE A 108 -20.10 19.80 -28.91
N GLU A 109 -20.55 20.23 -27.73
CA GLU A 109 -21.67 21.16 -27.59
C GLU A 109 -21.38 22.50 -28.29
N LYS A 110 -20.16 23.05 -28.15
CA LYS A 110 -19.74 24.28 -28.84
C LYS A 110 -19.76 24.13 -30.36
N VAL A 111 -19.28 23.00 -30.88
CA VAL A 111 -19.23 22.73 -32.33
C VAL A 111 -20.65 22.60 -32.88
N ASN A 112 -21.53 21.90 -32.17
CA ASN A 112 -22.93 21.74 -32.56
C ASN A 112 -23.72 23.06 -32.52
N CYS A 113 -23.42 23.95 -31.57
CA CYS A 113 -24.06 25.27 -31.47
C CYS A 113 -23.61 26.26 -32.56
N ASN A 114 -22.55 25.96 -33.31
CA ASN A 114 -22.06 26.85 -34.35
C ASN A 114 -22.92 26.75 -35.63
N SER A 115 -23.66 27.82 -35.92
CA SER A 115 -24.53 27.93 -37.09
C SER A 115 -23.79 28.12 -38.42
N HIS A 116 -22.49 28.41 -38.39
CA HIS A 116 -21.68 28.68 -39.59
C HIS A 116 -20.98 27.44 -40.16
N LEU A 117 -21.07 26.29 -39.49
CA LEU A 117 -20.46 25.03 -39.94
C LEU A 117 -21.52 24.14 -40.59
N SER A 118 -21.17 23.52 -41.71
CA SER A 118 -21.95 22.43 -42.29
C SER A 118 -21.89 21.17 -41.41
N GLU A 119 -22.85 20.26 -41.56
CA GLU A 119 -22.88 19.01 -40.77
C GLU A 119 -21.64 18.14 -41.02
N GLU A 120 -21.10 18.11 -42.25
CA GLU A 120 -19.86 17.40 -42.57
C GLU A 120 -18.63 18.01 -41.87
N GLU A 121 -18.54 19.34 -41.83
CA GLU A 121 -17.47 20.05 -41.12
C GLU A 121 -17.56 19.85 -39.61
N LYS A 122 -18.77 19.83 -39.05
CA LYS A 122 -18.99 19.55 -37.62
C LYS A 122 -18.50 18.16 -37.25
N ILE A 123 -18.87 17.13 -38.02
CA ILE A 123 -18.44 15.74 -37.79
C ILE A 123 -16.91 15.62 -37.86
N SER A 124 -16.29 16.23 -38.88
CA SER A 124 -14.84 16.24 -39.05
C SER A 124 -14.13 16.92 -37.86
N LEU A 125 -14.62 18.08 -37.44
CA LEU A 125 -14.03 18.82 -36.32
C LEU A 125 -14.21 18.09 -34.99
N ILE A 126 -15.37 17.47 -34.76
CA ILE A 126 -15.62 16.66 -33.56
C ILE A 126 -14.68 15.45 -33.53
N SER A 127 -14.48 14.77 -34.66
CA SER A 127 -13.57 13.63 -34.75
C SER A 127 -12.12 14.02 -34.44
N GLU A 128 -11.63 15.14 -34.99
CA GLU A 128 -10.27 15.60 -34.70
C GLU A 128 -10.10 16.04 -33.24
N LYS A 129 -11.11 16.72 -32.68
CA LYS A 129 -11.13 17.11 -31.25
C LYS A 129 -11.15 15.87 -30.33
N HIS A 130 -11.96 14.87 -30.66
CA HIS A 130 -12.00 13.58 -29.96
C HIS A 130 -10.61 12.93 -29.97
N ARG A 131 -9.98 12.82 -31.14
CA ARG A 131 -8.63 12.24 -31.29
C ARG A 131 -7.60 12.95 -30.41
N ILE A 132 -7.58 14.28 -30.41
CA ILE A 132 -6.63 15.08 -29.63
C ILE A 132 -6.83 14.88 -28.12
N ILE A 133 -8.09 14.95 -27.65
CA ILE A 133 -8.41 14.88 -26.22
C ILE A 133 -8.18 13.48 -25.65
N ILE A 134 -8.45 12.42 -26.42
CA ILE A 134 -8.34 11.03 -25.98
C ILE A 134 -6.92 10.45 -26.13
N LYS A 135 -6.08 11.01 -27.01
CA LYS A 135 -4.70 10.52 -27.26
C LYS A 135 -3.90 10.19 -25.98
N PRO A 136 -3.88 11.03 -24.92
CA PRO A 136 -3.16 10.70 -23.69
C PRO A 136 -3.70 9.46 -22.97
N ILE A 137 -5.01 9.23 -23.02
CA ILE A 137 -5.65 8.08 -22.39
C ILE A 137 -5.35 6.82 -23.18
N ILE A 138 -5.46 6.88 -24.51
CA ILE A 138 -5.05 5.76 -25.39
C ILE A 138 -3.60 5.39 -25.16
N PHE A 139 -2.71 6.38 -25.05
CA PHE A 139 -1.29 6.13 -24.79
C PHE A 139 -1.06 5.34 -23.48
N ILE A 140 -1.82 5.63 -22.42
CA ILE A 140 -1.77 4.85 -21.17
C ILE A 140 -2.27 3.42 -21.40
N LEU A 141 -3.37 3.23 -22.14
CA LEU A 141 -3.90 1.90 -22.42
C LEU A 141 -2.97 1.08 -23.34
N GLU A 142 -2.33 1.72 -24.31
CA GLU A 142 -1.32 1.13 -25.20
C GLU A 142 -0.12 0.63 -24.38
N GLN A 143 0.41 1.45 -23.45
CA GLN A 143 1.48 0.99 -22.55
C GLN A 143 1.07 -0.19 -21.66
N LEU A 144 -0.15 -0.16 -21.10
CA LEU A 144 -0.65 -1.27 -20.29
C LEU A 144 -0.83 -2.54 -21.13
N HIS A 145 -1.31 -2.39 -22.37
CA HIS A 145 -1.41 -3.49 -23.31
C HIS A 145 -0.02 -4.06 -23.59
N ASP A 146 0.97 -3.24 -23.93
CA ASP A 146 2.32 -3.69 -24.27
C ASP A 146 2.93 -4.55 -23.15
N ILE A 147 2.72 -4.15 -21.89
CA ILE A 147 3.17 -4.92 -20.71
C ILE A 147 2.42 -6.25 -20.58
N THR A 148 1.12 -6.27 -20.87
CA THR A 148 0.24 -7.42 -20.62
C THR A 148 0.03 -8.33 -21.83
N SER A 149 0.60 -8.00 -22.99
CA SER A 149 0.63 -8.83 -24.20
C SER A 149 1.92 -9.62 -24.40
N VAL A 150 2.90 -9.48 -23.50
CA VAL A 150 4.11 -10.31 -23.48
C VAL A 150 3.74 -11.78 -23.29
N GLU A 151 4.59 -12.70 -23.75
CA GLU A 151 4.39 -14.14 -23.56
C GLU A 151 4.08 -14.47 -22.08
N PRO A 152 2.95 -15.14 -21.78
CA PRO A 152 2.56 -15.42 -20.40
C PRO A 152 3.47 -16.49 -19.79
N GLU A 153 4.09 -16.20 -18.66
CA GLU A 153 4.95 -17.12 -17.90
C GLU A 153 4.16 -17.89 -16.81
N THR A 154 2.96 -17.43 -16.45
CA THR A 154 2.13 -18.04 -15.39
C THR A 154 0.72 -18.41 -15.84
N PRO A 155 0.07 -19.39 -15.19
CA PRO A 155 -1.33 -19.71 -15.47
C PRO A 155 -2.28 -18.51 -15.33
N HIS A 156 -2.02 -17.63 -14.36
CA HIS A 156 -2.80 -16.42 -14.15
C HIS A 156 -2.68 -15.44 -15.33
N GLU A 157 -1.46 -15.21 -15.82
CA GLU A 157 -1.17 -14.36 -16.98
C GLU A 157 -1.85 -14.90 -18.25
N LYS A 158 -1.74 -16.21 -18.49
CA LYS A 158 -2.41 -16.86 -19.62
C LYS A 158 -3.94 -16.68 -19.56
N GLN A 159 -4.55 -16.94 -18.40
CA GLN A 159 -5.99 -16.74 -18.20
C GLN A 159 -6.42 -15.27 -18.34
N PHE A 160 -5.53 -14.32 -18.02
CA PHE A 160 -5.79 -12.91 -18.23
C PHE A 160 -5.88 -12.61 -19.72
N GLN A 161 -4.90 -13.05 -20.51
CA GLN A 161 -4.87 -12.80 -21.94
C GLN A 161 -6.05 -13.46 -22.68
N GLU A 162 -6.30 -14.73 -22.41
CA GLU A 162 -7.40 -15.50 -23.01
C GLU A 162 -8.77 -14.82 -22.78
N LYS A 163 -8.92 -14.10 -21.66
CA LYS A 163 -10.19 -13.47 -21.30
C LYS A 163 -10.30 -12.01 -21.74
N TYR A 164 -9.21 -11.25 -21.63
CA TYR A 164 -9.28 -9.79 -21.69
C TYR A 164 -8.57 -9.17 -22.90
N THR A 165 -7.64 -9.87 -23.57
CA THR A 165 -6.87 -9.27 -24.67
C THR A 165 -7.76 -8.78 -25.81
N GLU A 166 -8.67 -9.61 -26.30
CA GLU A 166 -9.59 -9.22 -27.39
C GLU A 166 -10.48 -8.05 -26.98
N LEU A 167 -10.96 -8.05 -25.72
CA LEU A 167 -11.77 -6.96 -25.18
C LEU A 167 -10.98 -5.66 -25.06
N ILE A 168 -9.72 -5.72 -24.60
CA ILE A 168 -8.84 -4.55 -24.48
C ILE A 168 -8.58 -3.95 -25.86
N ILE A 169 -8.26 -4.78 -26.86
CA ILE A 169 -8.03 -4.35 -28.24
C ILE A 169 -9.30 -3.72 -28.82
N ASP A 170 -10.47 -4.34 -28.62
CA ASP A 170 -11.76 -3.80 -29.06
C ASP A 170 -12.04 -2.43 -28.44
N VAL A 171 -11.90 -2.30 -27.11
CA VAL A 171 -12.09 -1.02 -26.40
C VAL A 171 -11.12 0.05 -26.91
N MET A 172 -9.84 -0.29 -27.07
CA MET A 172 -8.83 0.65 -27.58
C MET A 172 -9.14 1.08 -29.01
N SER A 173 -9.56 0.16 -29.88
CA SER A 173 -9.91 0.46 -31.27
C SER A 173 -11.12 1.40 -31.36
N LYS A 174 -12.16 1.15 -30.56
CA LYS A 174 -13.38 1.98 -30.49
C LYS A 174 -13.13 3.35 -29.86
N MET A 175 -12.22 3.44 -28.89
CA MET A 175 -11.80 4.74 -28.37
C MET A 175 -10.92 5.53 -29.35
N LYS A 176 -10.18 4.85 -30.23
CA LYS A 176 -9.35 5.51 -31.25
C LYS A 176 -10.19 6.02 -32.41
N ASN A 177 -11.14 5.20 -32.85
CA ASN A 177 -12.04 5.46 -33.98
C ASN A 177 -13.50 5.20 -33.56
N PRO A 178 -14.17 6.17 -32.92
CA PRO A 178 -15.57 5.99 -32.51
C PRO A 178 -16.49 5.96 -33.74
N GLU A 179 -17.50 5.08 -33.73
CA GLU A 179 -18.54 5.05 -34.78
C GLU A 179 -19.41 6.31 -34.76
N ASN A 180 -19.70 6.85 -33.57
CA ASN A 180 -20.45 8.10 -33.37
C ASN A 180 -19.59 9.11 -32.56
N PRO A 181 -18.75 9.93 -33.21
CA PRO A 181 -17.89 10.92 -32.54
C PRO A 181 -18.66 11.92 -31.67
N ASP A 182 -19.91 12.19 -32.06
CA ASP A 182 -20.90 13.06 -31.45
C ASP A 182 -21.47 12.53 -30.12
N LYS A 183 -21.24 11.25 -29.79
CA LYS A 183 -21.66 10.61 -28.52
C LYS A 183 -20.47 10.10 -27.71
N PRO A 184 -19.70 11.00 -27.06
CA PRO A 184 -18.49 10.61 -26.32
C PRO A 184 -18.78 9.64 -25.16
N ALA A 185 -20.00 9.64 -24.64
CA ALA A 185 -20.43 8.76 -23.56
C ALA A 185 -20.32 7.26 -23.90
N GLU A 186 -20.42 6.88 -25.18
CA GLU A 186 -20.33 5.48 -25.62
C GLU A 186 -18.92 4.92 -25.41
N SER A 187 -17.89 5.64 -25.86
CA SER A 187 -16.48 5.29 -25.66
C SER A 187 -16.10 5.14 -24.18
N TRP A 188 -16.59 6.04 -23.32
CA TRP A 188 -16.32 5.99 -21.88
C TRP A 188 -17.07 4.88 -21.16
N LYS A 189 -18.28 4.52 -21.66
CA LYS A 189 -19.04 3.40 -21.12
C LYS A 189 -18.27 2.09 -21.30
N LEU A 190 -17.63 1.89 -22.46
CA LEU A 190 -16.79 0.72 -22.73
C LEU A 190 -15.61 0.62 -21.76
N LEU A 191 -14.90 1.72 -21.53
CA LEU A 191 -13.80 1.77 -20.56
C LEU A 191 -14.29 1.47 -19.13
N LYS A 192 -15.46 2.00 -18.75
CA LYS A 192 -16.08 1.74 -17.44
C LYS A 192 -16.52 0.29 -17.29
N GLU A 193 -17.06 -0.33 -18.34
CA GLU A 193 -17.40 -1.76 -18.36
C GLU A 193 -16.15 -2.62 -18.18
N LEU A 194 -15.07 -2.32 -18.90
CA LEU A 194 -13.77 -2.98 -18.73
C LEU A 194 -13.26 -2.85 -17.28
N GLN A 195 -13.30 -1.65 -16.71
CA GLN A 195 -12.91 -1.40 -15.33
C GLN A 195 -13.76 -2.21 -14.32
N ASN A 196 -15.08 -2.28 -14.54
CA ASN A 196 -15.98 -3.06 -13.71
C ASN A 196 -15.66 -4.56 -13.76
N GLN A 197 -15.28 -5.09 -14.93
CA GLN A 197 -14.87 -6.50 -15.06
C GLN A 197 -13.61 -6.81 -14.25
N PHE A 198 -12.63 -5.90 -14.22
CA PHE A 198 -11.45 -6.05 -13.35
C PHE A 198 -11.82 -5.96 -11.87
N GLN A 199 -12.70 -5.03 -11.49
CA GLN A 199 -13.13 -4.87 -10.09
C GLN A 199 -13.84 -6.11 -9.53
N GLN A 200 -14.64 -6.81 -10.34
CA GLN A 200 -15.33 -8.03 -9.91
C GLN A 200 -14.36 -9.16 -9.52
N LYS A 201 -13.28 -9.36 -10.30
CA LYS A 201 -12.24 -10.35 -9.98
C LYS A 201 -11.38 -9.92 -8.79
N ASN A 202 -11.18 -8.62 -8.60
CA ASN A 202 -10.38 -8.05 -7.51
C ASN A 202 -11.06 -8.10 -6.13
N LYS A 203 -12.17 -8.85 -5.99
CA LYS A 203 -12.78 -9.21 -4.70
C LYS A 203 -12.15 -10.47 -4.06
N ARG A 204 -11.22 -11.13 -4.76
CA ARG A 204 -10.50 -12.30 -4.23
C ARG A 204 -9.67 -11.91 -3.01
N THR A 205 -9.88 -12.61 -1.92
CA THR A 205 -9.07 -12.49 -0.69
C THR A 205 -7.96 -13.54 -0.63
N LEU A 206 -8.01 -14.54 -1.52
CA LEU A 206 -7.11 -15.68 -1.54
C LEU A 206 -6.64 -15.99 -2.96
N LEU A 207 -5.35 -16.21 -3.09
CA LEU A 207 -4.68 -16.65 -4.31
C LEU A 207 -3.92 -17.95 -4.04
N LYS A 208 -3.80 -18.79 -5.07
CA LYS A 208 -2.92 -19.96 -5.05
C LYS A 208 -1.57 -19.58 -5.65
N MET A 209 -0.48 -19.91 -4.98
CA MET A 209 0.87 -19.64 -5.50
C MET A 209 1.08 -20.32 -6.84
N GLN A 210 0.59 -21.55 -7.01
CA GLN A 210 0.67 -22.29 -8.28
C GLN A 210 0.10 -21.53 -9.49
N ASP A 211 -0.92 -20.69 -9.28
CA ASP A 211 -1.56 -19.94 -10.37
C ASP A 211 -0.75 -18.68 -10.72
N ILE A 212 -0.12 -18.04 -9.74
CA ILE A 212 0.56 -16.73 -9.88
C ILE A 212 2.08 -16.82 -10.00
N SER A 213 2.70 -17.91 -9.52
CA SER A 213 4.12 -18.25 -9.67
C SER A 213 4.32 -19.75 -9.41
N PRO A 214 4.29 -20.58 -10.48
CA PRO A 214 4.62 -22.00 -10.40
C PRO A 214 6.02 -22.26 -9.85
N VAL A 215 6.95 -21.33 -10.09
CA VAL A 215 8.33 -21.42 -9.61
C VAL A 215 8.37 -21.35 -8.08
N LEU A 216 7.75 -20.34 -7.48
CA LEU A 216 7.70 -20.22 -6.02
C LEU A 216 6.86 -21.33 -5.38
N ALA A 217 5.82 -21.82 -6.05
CA ALA A 217 5.02 -22.93 -5.55
C ALA A 217 5.84 -24.23 -5.43
N ASN A 218 6.76 -24.45 -6.37
CA ASN A 218 7.58 -25.66 -6.45
C ASN A 218 8.97 -25.54 -5.84
N ILE A 219 9.37 -24.34 -5.38
CA ILE A 219 10.67 -24.16 -4.75
C ILE A 219 10.76 -24.98 -3.45
N ARG A 220 11.81 -25.79 -3.32
CA ARG A 220 12.05 -26.67 -2.17
C ARG A 220 13.53 -26.63 -1.78
N ASP A 221 13.79 -26.72 -0.49
CA ASP A 221 15.09 -26.91 0.16
C ASP A 221 16.20 -26.04 -0.45
N THR A 222 15.97 -24.73 -0.45
CA THR A 222 16.88 -23.75 -1.06
C THR A 222 18.09 -23.48 -0.18
N VAL A 223 19.13 -22.90 -0.78
CA VAL A 223 20.29 -22.36 -0.04
C VAL A 223 20.07 -20.90 0.37
N ILE A 224 18.94 -20.29 0.00
CA ILE A 224 18.61 -18.89 0.28
C ILE A 224 18.38 -18.71 1.78
N SER A 225 19.12 -17.79 2.41
CA SER A 225 18.88 -17.41 3.81
C SER A 225 17.52 -16.72 3.98
N MET A 226 16.85 -16.95 5.11
CA MET A 226 15.55 -16.37 5.40
C MET A 226 15.62 -14.82 5.40
N PRO A 227 14.77 -14.11 4.63
CA PRO A 227 14.86 -12.65 4.49
C PRO A 227 14.72 -11.90 5.81
N GLY A 228 15.59 -10.91 6.05
CA GLY A 228 15.51 -10.06 7.24
C GLY A 228 15.87 -10.74 8.56
N GLN A 229 16.35 -11.98 8.53
CA GLN A 229 16.83 -12.68 9.71
C GLN A 229 18.31 -12.38 9.98
N ASN A 230 18.72 -12.37 11.25
CA ASN A 230 20.11 -12.13 11.63
C ASN A 230 21.05 -13.22 11.06
N PHE A 231 22.22 -12.82 10.55
CA PHE A 231 23.25 -13.71 10.00
C PHE A 231 23.77 -14.79 10.97
N ARG A 232 23.47 -14.69 12.27
CA ARG A 232 23.85 -15.70 13.27
C ARG A 232 22.97 -16.94 13.23
N THR A 233 21.77 -16.84 12.67
CA THR A 233 20.85 -17.97 12.52
C THR A 233 20.90 -18.43 11.07
N ASN A 234 21.55 -19.56 10.81
CA ASN A 234 21.63 -20.21 9.50
C ASN A 234 20.28 -20.90 9.19
N VAL A 235 19.24 -20.11 8.95
CA VAL A 235 17.92 -20.60 8.54
C VAL A 235 17.74 -20.32 7.05
N HIS A 236 17.50 -21.38 6.29
CA HIS A 236 17.26 -21.29 4.86
C HIS A 236 15.77 -21.44 4.54
N ILE A 237 15.33 -20.98 3.36
CA ILE A 237 13.96 -21.20 2.90
C ILE A 237 13.82 -22.68 2.51
N SER A 238 13.06 -23.45 3.27
CA SER A 238 12.66 -24.80 2.87
C SER A 238 11.60 -24.73 1.77
N HIS A 239 10.52 -23.97 1.95
CA HIS A 239 9.51 -23.81 0.90
C HIS A 239 8.61 -22.60 1.14
N VAL A 240 7.86 -22.21 0.11
CA VAL A 240 6.86 -21.14 0.18
C VAL A 240 5.47 -21.75 0.23
N SER A 241 4.60 -21.20 1.08
CA SER A 241 3.21 -21.65 1.18
C SER A 241 2.46 -21.44 -0.14
N ASN A 242 1.64 -22.42 -0.53
CA ASN A 242 0.83 -22.33 -1.74
C ASN A 242 -0.38 -21.38 -1.58
N GLN A 243 -0.62 -20.83 -0.40
CA GLN A 243 -1.76 -19.97 -0.11
C GLN A 243 -1.29 -18.54 0.17
N VAL A 244 -1.71 -17.60 -0.68
CA VAL A 244 -1.39 -16.18 -0.56
C VAL A 244 -2.64 -15.40 -0.23
N SER A 245 -2.67 -14.73 0.92
CA SER A 245 -3.84 -13.95 1.36
C SER A 245 -3.68 -12.48 0.98
N ILE A 246 -4.72 -11.86 0.43
CA ILE A 246 -4.74 -10.43 0.14
C ILE A 246 -5.44 -9.72 1.30
N LEU A 247 -4.79 -8.71 1.88
CA LEU A 247 -5.39 -7.95 2.98
C LEU A 247 -6.38 -6.90 2.43
N PRO A 248 -7.54 -6.70 3.09
CA PRO A 248 -8.60 -5.81 2.61
C PRO A 248 -8.30 -4.34 2.95
N THR A 249 -7.16 -3.82 2.50
CA THR A 249 -6.76 -2.42 2.65
C THR A 249 -6.70 -1.72 1.29
N LYS A 250 -6.50 -0.39 1.28
CA LYS A 250 -6.42 0.42 0.05
C LYS A 250 -5.34 -0.11 -0.91
N THR A 251 -4.19 -0.51 -0.38
CA THR A 251 -3.03 -0.97 -1.14
C THR A 251 -3.00 -2.48 -1.40
N LYS A 252 -3.99 -3.24 -0.87
CA LYS A 252 -4.15 -4.69 -1.07
C LYS A 252 -2.84 -5.51 -0.98
N PRO A 253 -2.05 -5.34 0.09
CA PRO A 253 -0.78 -6.05 0.22
C PRO A 253 -1.01 -7.56 0.38
N LYS A 254 -0.04 -8.35 -0.06
CA LYS A 254 -0.10 -9.81 -0.06
C LYS A 254 0.62 -10.35 1.18
N LYS A 255 -0.07 -11.19 1.95
CA LYS A 255 0.53 -11.93 3.07
C LYS A 255 1.16 -13.21 2.52
N LEU A 256 2.49 -13.26 2.56
CA LEU A 256 3.31 -14.39 2.14
C LEU A 256 3.78 -15.17 3.37
N VAL A 257 3.87 -16.49 3.22
CA VAL A 257 4.31 -17.39 4.29
C VAL A 257 5.42 -18.29 3.75
N PHE A 258 6.55 -18.27 4.43
CA PHE A 258 7.75 -19.06 4.16
C PHE A 258 7.95 -20.06 5.29
N HIS A 259 8.45 -21.24 4.96
CA HIS A 259 8.84 -22.27 5.92
C HIS A 259 10.35 -22.36 5.94
N GLY A 260 10.94 -22.25 7.14
CA GLY A 260 12.37 -22.34 7.35
C GLY A 260 12.86 -23.78 7.42
N SER A 261 14.16 -23.98 7.19
CA SER A 261 14.86 -25.26 7.43
C SER A 261 14.86 -25.68 8.90
N ASP A 262 14.52 -24.78 9.82
CA ASP A 262 14.34 -25.02 11.25
C ASP A 262 12.91 -25.53 11.60
N GLY A 263 12.03 -25.65 10.61
CA GLY A 263 10.63 -26.02 10.79
C GLY A 263 9.73 -24.86 11.25
N CYS A 264 10.28 -23.66 11.44
CA CYS A 264 9.50 -22.48 11.82
C CYS A 264 8.80 -21.85 10.62
N THR A 265 7.72 -21.12 10.90
CA THR A 265 6.95 -20.39 9.89
C THR A 265 7.24 -18.90 9.97
N TYR A 266 7.66 -18.32 8.84
CA TYR A 266 8.02 -16.92 8.69
C TYR A 266 7.00 -16.23 7.80
N THR A 267 6.30 -15.25 8.36
CA THR A 267 5.25 -14.53 7.63
C THR A 267 5.75 -13.14 7.27
N TYR A 268 5.46 -12.71 6.04
CA TYR A 268 5.79 -11.39 5.55
C TYR A 268 4.56 -10.71 4.95
N LEU A 269 4.45 -9.42 5.18
CA LEU A 269 3.59 -8.51 4.44
C LEU A 269 4.35 -8.02 3.21
N PHE A 270 3.88 -8.39 2.03
CA PHE A 270 4.45 -7.97 0.78
C PHE A 270 3.69 -6.76 0.24
N LYS A 271 4.37 -5.60 0.22
CA LYS A 271 3.82 -4.33 -0.24
C LYS A 271 4.43 -3.94 -1.58
N GLY A 272 3.58 -3.46 -2.49
CA GLY A 272 3.98 -2.89 -3.77
C GLY A 272 3.41 -1.49 -3.96
N LEU A 273 4.03 -0.74 -4.88
CA LEU A 273 3.73 0.67 -5.17
C LEU A 273 3.97 1.60 -3.96
N GLU A 274 4.86 1.20 -3.06
CA GLU A 274 5.22 1.93 -1.84
C GLU A 274 6.74 1.87 -1.67
N ASP A 275 7.37 3.00 -1.36
CA ASP A 275 8.80 3.04 -1.05
C ASP A 275 9.01 2.67 0.41
N LEU A 276 9.73 1.58 0.64
CA LEU A 276 10.01 1.04 1.98
C LEU A 276 11.41 1.37 2.50
N HIS A 277 12.21 2.15 1.76
CA HIS A 277 13.57 2.49 2.20
C HIS A 277 13.54 3.35 3.46
N LEU A 278 12.56 4.25 3.60
CA LEU A 278 12.43 5.04 4.83
C LEU A 278 12.15 4.13 6.03
N ASP A 279 11.19 3.22 5.92
CA ASP A 279 10.89 2.21 6.95
C ASP A 279 12.11 1.37 7.31
N GLU A 280 12.88 0.93 6.31
CA GLU A 280 14.15 0.21 6.52
C GLU A 280 15.13 1.03 7.37
N ARG A 281 15.33 2.32 7.06
CA ARG A 281 16.20 3.21 7.84
C ARG A 281 15.71 3.42 9.26
N ILE A 282 14.40 3.56 9.47
CA ILE A 282 13.83 3.66 10.82
C ILE A 282 14.11 2.37 11.60
N MET A 283 13.91 1.19 11.01
CA MET A 283 14.20 -0.08 11.68
C MET A 283 15.70 -0.24 12.02
N GLN A 284 16.59 0.22 11.13
CA GLN A 284 18.04 0.28 11.40
C GLN A 284 18.35 1.21 12.59
N PHE A 285 17.72 2.39 12.64
CA PHE A 285 17.87 3.32 13.76
C PHE A 285 17.43 2.68 15.08
N LEU A 286 16.28 2.00 15.11
CA LEU A 286 15.79 1.30 16.30
C LEU A 286 16.76 0.19 16.76
N SER A 287 17.38 -0.52 15.83
CA SER A 287 18.40 -1.53 16.14
C SER A 287 19.64 -0.92 16.80
N ILE A 288 20.09 0.24 16.32
CA ILE A 288 21.21 1.00 16.92
C ILE A 288 20.83 1.49 18.33
N ALA A 289 19.63 2.07 18.49
CA ALA A 289 19.14 2.53 19.78
C ALA A 289 19.08 1.39 20.81
N ASN A 290 18.59 0.21 20.40
CA ASN A 290 18.59 -0.98 21.24
C ASN A 290 19.99 -1.44 21.64
N THR A 291 20.96 -1.35 20.73
CA THR A 291 22.36 -1.69 21.03
C THR A 291 22.96 -0.73 22.05
N MET A 292 22.62 0.56 21.99
CA MET A 292 23.06 1.57 22.96
C MET A 292 22.41 1.34 24.33
N MET A 293 21.10 1.08 24.37
CA MET A 293 20.38 0.81 25.63
C MET A 293 20.85 -0.49 26.30
N ALA A 294 21.17 -1.53 25.51
CA ALA A 294 21.64 -2.81 26.03
C ALA A 294 22.95 -2.70 26.81
N LYS A 295 23.92 -1.90 26.33
CA LYS A 295 25.21 -1.68 27.01
C LYS A 295 25.06 -1.07 28.41
N ASN A 296 24.05 -0.22 28.59
CA ASN A 296 23.80 0.42 29.88
C ASN A 296 23.14 -0.52 30.90
N THR A 297 22.60 -1.66 30.44
CA THR A 297 21.85 -2.62 31.26
C THR A 297 22.62 -3.90 31.60
N GLU A 298 23.93 -3.98 31.33
CA GLU A 298 24.76 -5.18 31.60
C GLU A 298 24.70 -5.66 33.08
N ASN A 299 24.29 -4.80 34.02
CA ASN A 299 24.14 -5.11 35.45
C ASN A 299 22.69 -5.42 35.89
N SER A 300 21.69 -5.41 34.99
CA SER A 300 20.30 -5.78 35.31
C SER A 300 19.90 -7.04 34.56
N GLU A 301 19.36 -8.04 35.28
CA GLU A 301 18.93 -9.33 34.72
C GLU A 301 17.87 -9.22 33.61
N HIS A 302 17.25 -8.04 33.44
CA HIS A 302 16.26 -7.77 32.41
C HIS A 302 16.53 -6.41 31.73
N ASN A 303 16.89 -6.45 30.45
CA ASN A 303 16.94 -5.23 29.63
C ASN A 303 15.50 -4.74 29.34
N LEU A 304 14.98 -3.90 30.24
CA LEU A 304 13.63 -3.33 30.16
C LEU A 304 13.51 -2.21 29.12
N TYR A 305 14.64 -1.62 28.69
CA TYR A 305 14.67 -0.51 27.73
C TYR A 305 14.95 -1.05 26.33
N ARG A 306 13.87 -1.40 25.63
CA ARG A 306 13.94 -1.94 24.26
C ARG A 306 12.82 -1.37 23.39
N ALA A 307 13.18 -0.90 22.22
CA ALA A 307 12.25 -0.62 21.13
C ALA A 307 12.01 -1.90 20.33
N ARG A 308 10.76 -2.39 20.26
CA ARG A 308 10.45 -3.47 19.33
C ARG A 308 10.60 -2.95 17.90
N HIS A 309 11.25 -3.75 17.07
CA HIS A 309 11.43 -3.46 15.66
C HIS A 309 11.26 -4.76 14.88
N TYR A 310 10.95 -4.62 13.59
CA TYR A 310 10.78 -5.73 12.65
C TYR A 310 11.69 -5.50 11.45
N SER A 311 11.87 -6.53 10.63
CA SER A 311 12.72 -6.43 9.44
C SER A 311 11.91 -5.90 8.26
N VAL A 312 12.55 -5.02 7.49
CA VAL A 312 12.03 -4.45 6.24
C VAL A 312 13.07 -4.73 5.17
N ILE A 313 12.65 -5.35 4.07
CA ILE A 313 13.52 -5.75 2.96
C ILE A 313 12.99 -5.11 1.67
N PRO A 314 13.52 -3.96 1.26
CA PRO A 314 13.22 -3.39 -0.04
C PRO A 314 13.64 -4.36 -1.17
N LEU A 315 12.77 -4.55 -2.15
CA LEU A 315 13.00 -5.39 -3.35
C LEU A 315 13.11 -4.56 -4.64
N GLY A 316 13.15 -3.24 -4.49
CA GLY A 316 13.20 -2.25 -5.54
C GLY A 316 12.77 -0.88 -5.00
N PRO A 317 12.64 0.13 -5.88
CA PRO A 317 12.29 1.50 -5.46
C PRO A 317 10.87 1.64 -4.90
N ARG A 318 9.97 0.69 -5.19
CA ARG A 318 8.54 0.78 -4.84
C ARG A 318 7.96 -0.55 -4.37
N SER A 319 8.79 -1.39 -3.78
CA SER A 319 8.38 -2.72 -3.34
C SER A 319 9.24 -3.25 -2.22
N GLY A 320 8.67 -4.12 -1.40
CA GLY A 320 9.45 -4.90 -0.47
C GLY A 320 8.62 -5.70 0.53
N LEU A 321 9.34 -6.44 1.36
CA LEU A 321 8.80 -7.32 2.38
C LEU A 321 8.91 -6.65 3.74
N ILE A 322 7.86 -6.75 4.54
CA ILE A 322 7.85 -6.36 5.95
C ILE A 322 7.58 -7.61 6.76
N SER A 323 8.43 -7.92 7.73
CA SER A 323 8.20 -9.06 8.62
C SER A 323 6.90 -8.88 9.40
N TRP A 324 6.08 -9.94 9.42
CA TRP A 324 4.83 -9.92 10.16
C TRP A 324 5.09 -10.10 11.65
N VAL A 325 4.62 -9.15 12.45
CA VAL A 325 4.66 -9.25 13.90
C VAL A 325 3.42 -10.01 14.38
N GLY A 326 3.62 -11.25 14.83
CA GLY A 326 2.57 -12.07 15.42
C GLY A 326 2.32 -11.73 16.89
N GLY A 327 1.16 -12.15 17.42
CA GLY A 327 0.84 -12.05 18.85
C GLY A 327 0.46 -10.65 19.34
N THR A 328 0.35 -9.67 18.45
CA THR A 328 0.00 -8.30 18.79
C THR A 328 -1.45 -7.97 18.43
N THR A 329 -2.03 -7.03 19.17
CA THR A 329 -3.40 -6.53 18.96
C THR A 329 -3.37 -5.02 18.77
N PRO A 330 -3.94 -4.47 17.68
CA PRO A 330 -4.11 -3.02 17.55
C PRO A 330 -4.97 -2.46 18.69
N VAL A 331 -4.57 -1.32 19.26
CA VAL A 331 -5.34 -0.70 20.35
C VAL A 331 -6.78 -0.38 19.91
N PHE A 332 -6.98 -0.03 18.63
CA PHE A 332 -8.31 0.24 18.06
C PHE A 332 -9.23 -0.99 18.16
N ALA A 333 -8.67 -2.20 18.06
CA ALA A 333 -9.45 -3.42 18.17
C ALA A 333 -10.08 -3.57 19.57
N LEU A 334 -9.41 -3.08 20.62
CA LEU A 334 -9.94 -3.09 21.99
C LEU A 334 -11.16 -2.15 22.11
N TYR A 335 -11.03 -0.93 21.58
CA TYR A 335 -12.11 0.04 21.54
C TYR A 335 -13.31 -0.49 20.74
N LYS A 336 -13.06 -1.04 19.54
CA LYS A 336 -14.11 -1.60 18.69
C LYS A 336 -14.85 -2.76 19.37
N ARG A 337 -14.14 -3.68 20.04
CA ARG A 337 -14.78 -4.78 20.81
C ARG A 337 -15.63 -4.25 21.95
N TRP A 338 -15.18 -3.20 22.66
CA TRP A 338 -15.98 -2.55 23.69
C TRP A 338 -17.27 -1.97 23.11
N GLN A 339 -17.20 -1.21 22.01
CA GLN A 339 -18.40 -0.65 21.37
C GLN A 339 -19.40 -1.73 20.95
N GLN A 340 -18.91 -2.85 20.40
CA GLN A 340 -19.76 -3.99 20.04
C GLN A 340 -20.49 -4.57 21.25
N ARG A 341 -19.81 -4.68 22.41
CA ARG A 341 -20.41 -5.15 23.66
C ARG A 341 -21.49 -4.19 24.17
N GLU A 342 -21.24 -2.88 24.14
CA GLU A 342 -22.23 -1.88 24.57
C GLU A 342 -23.47 -1.84 23.65
N ALA A 343 -23.25 -1.95 22.34
CA ALA A 343 -24.33 -2.03 21.36
C ALA A 343 -25.19 -3.29 21.56
N ALA A 344 -24.57 -4.44 21.88
CA ALA A 344 -25.27 -5.68 22.20
C ALA A 344 -26.03 -5.64 23.53
N LYS A 345 -25.59 -4.84 24.51
CA LYS A 345 -26.37 -4.61 25.75
C LYS A 345 -27.61 -3.76 25.49
N SER A 346 -27.48 -2.78 24.60
CA SER A 346 -28.54 -1.82 24.28
C SER A 346 -29.58 -2.40 23.31
N SER A 347 -29.19 -3.36 22.46
CA SER A 347 -30.05 -3.99 21.46
C SER A 347 -30.25 -5.48 21.75
N LYS A 348 -31.51 -5.94 21.88
CA LYS A 348 -31.86 -7.37 22.01
C LYS A 348 -31.57 -8.20 20.73
N ASN A 349 -31.04 -7.59 19.67
CA ASN A 349 -30.66 -8.25 18.43
C ASN A 349 -29.15 -8.41 18.30
N THR A 350 -28.71 -9.58 17.82
CA THR A 350 -27.31 -10.03 17.72
C THR A 350 -26.46 -9.30 16.67
N ASN A 351 -27.04 -8.42 15.84
CA ASN A 351 -26.35 -7.71 14.76
C ASN A 351 -26.41 -6.18 14.94
N ALA A 352 -25.99 -5.66 16.10
CA ALA A 352 -25.92 -4.23 16.32
C ALA A 352 -24.76 -3.60 15.50
N THR A 353 -25.10 -2.71 14.57
CA THR A 353 -24.14 -1.95 13.76
C THR A 353 -23.46 -0.89 14.62
N VAL A 354 -22.13 -1.00 14.77
CA VAL A 354 -21.31 -0.01 15.47
C VAL A 354 -20.99 1.15 14.53
N LEU A 355 -21.19 2.37 15.02
CA LEU A 355 -20.89 3.60 14.29
C LEU A 355 -19.37 3.78 14.11
N ARG A 356 -18.98 4.36 12.98
CA ARG A 356 -17.58 4.70 12.71
C ARG A 356 -17.14 5.89 13.57
N PRO A 357 -15.83 6.03 13.87
CA PRO A 357 -15.32 7.18 14.63
C PRO A 357 -15.75 8.54 14.05
N SER A 358 -15.72 8.68 12.72
CA SER A 358 -16.17 9.90 12.04
C SER A 358 -17.65 10.19 12.29
N GLU A 359 -18.49 9.17 12.27
CA GLU A 359 -19.94 9.32 12.49
C GLU A 359 -20.21 9.75 13.94
N LEU A 360 -19.54 9.12 14.91
CA LEU A 360 -19.66 9.49 16.33
C LEU A 360 -19.25 10.95 16.58
N PHE A 361 -18.14 11.37 15.97
CA PHE A 361 -17.64 12.74 16.08
C PHE A 361 -18.61 13.76 15.47
N TYR A 362 -19.02 13.56 14.20
CA TYR A 362 -19.90 14.51 13.52
C TYR A 362 -21.32 14.55 14.11
N ASN A 363 -21.83 13.43 14.66
CA ASN A 363 -23.14 13.40 15.32
C ASN A 363 -23.19 14.32 16.56
N LYS A 364 -22.08 14.49 17.28
CA LYS A 364 -21.98 15.43 18.41
C LYS A 364 -21.61 16.84 17.96
N LEU A 365 -20.73 16.95 16.97
CA LEU A 365 -20.22 18.23 16.49
C LEU A 365 -21.29 19.05 15.77
N ASN A 366 -22.04 18.45 14.84
CA ASN A 366 -22.94 19.18 13.95
C ASN A 366 -24.04 19.97 14.72
N PRO A 367 -24.72 19.42 15.74
CA PRO A 367 -25.69 20.18 16.53
C PRO A 367 -25.07 21.39 17.24
N LEU A 368 -23.87 21.22 17.82
CA LEU A 368 -23.18 22.30 18.55
C LEU A 368 -22.66 23.40 17.62
N LEU A 369 -22.21 23.04 16.41
CA LEU A 369 -21.83 24.02 15.39
C LEU A 369 -23.03 24.86 14.92
N GLN A 370 -24.21 24.23 14.76
CA GLN A 370 -25.45 24.93 14.41
C GLN A 370 -25.90 25.87 15.53
N GLU A 371 -25.82 25.44 16.79
CA GLU A 371 -26.11 26.27 17.96
C GLU A 371 -25.21 27.52 18.04
N HIS A 372 -23.93 27.37 17.66
CA HIS A 372 -22.96 28.46 17.60
C HIS A 372 -23.01 29.28 16.29
N GLY A 373 -23.98 29.03 15.42
CA GLY A 373 -24.22 29.83 14.21
C GLY A 373 -23.18 29.65 13.09
N VAL A 374 -22.43 28.54 13.08
CA VAL A 374 -21.45 28.24 12.02
C VAL A 374 -22.20 27.87 10.73
N LYS A 375 -22.01 28.66 9.67
CA LYS A 375 -22.73 28.51 8.40
C LYS A 375 -22.11 27.45 7.49
N ASN A 376 -20.79 27.34 7.47
CA ASN A 376 -20.07 26.38 6.64
C ASN A 376 -19.53 25.23 7.48
N LEU A 377 -20.25 24.11 7.51
CA LEU A 377 -19.88 22.92 8.28
C LEU A 377 -18.60 22.24 7.73
N ASP A 378 -18.28 22.44 6.45
CA ASP A 378 -17.13 21.80 5.81
C ASP A 378 -15.82 22.57 6.06
N ASN A 379 -15.89 23.86 6.39
CA ASN A 379 -14.70 24.67 6.67
C ASN A 379 -14.22 24.50 8.11
N ARG A 380 -13.30 23.56 8.33
CA ARG A 380 -12.71 23.27 9.64
C ARG A 380 -12.03 24.47 10.32
N LYS A 381 -11.53 25.43 9.54
CA LYS A 381 -10.86 26.63 10.06
C LYS A 381 -11.83 27.56 10.79
N GLU A 382 -13.14 27.44 10.52
CA GLU A 382 -14.20 28.23 11.17
C GLU A 382 -14.75 27.58 12.44
N TRP A 383 -14.31 26.37 12.80
CA TRP A 383 -14.87 25.64 13.94
C TRP A 383 -14.40 26.23 15.29
N PRO A 384 -15.32 26.62 16.20
CA PRO A 384 -14.95 27.18 17.48
C PRO A 384 -14.20 26.16 18.36
N LEU A 385 -13.05 26.57 18.92
CA LEU A 385 -12.26 25.71 19.81
C LEU A 385 -13.04 25.24 21.04
N VAL A 386 -13.94 26.07 21.57
CA VAL A 386 -14.78 25.74 22.73
C VAL A 386 -15.70 24.55 22.41
N VAL A 387 -16.31 24.54 21.23
CA VAL A 387 -17.16 23.44 20.76
C VAL A 387 -16.34 22.16 20.62
N LEU A 388 -15.15 22.24 20.02
CA LEU A 388 -14.26 21.08 19.87
C LEU A 388 -13.85 20.48 21.22
N LYS A 389 -13.54 21.34 22.21
CA LYS A 389 -13.23 20.90 23.58
C LYS A 389 -14.44 20.26 24.28
N GLN A 390 -15.64 20.79 24.05
CA GLN A 390 -16.87 20.21 24.57
C GLN A 390 -17.10 18.81 24.00
N VAL A 391 -17.06 18.65 22.66
CA VAL A 391 -17.22 17.36 21.99
C VAL A 391 -16.20 16.34 22.49
N LEU A 392 -14.93 16.74 22.64
CA LEU A 392 -13.89 15.89 23.18
C LEU A 392 -14.22 15.41 24.60
N THR A 393 -14.63 16.33 25.48
CA THR A 393 -14.96 16.01 26.88
C THR A 393 -16.13 15.05 26.98
N GLU A 394 -17.18 15.25 26.16
CA GLU A 394 -18.33 14.35 26.11
C GLU A 394 -17.94 12.95 25.62
N LEU A 395 -17.17 12.84 24.54
CA LEU A 395 -16.71 11.55 24.01
C LEU A 395 -15.79 10.80 24.99
N MET A 396 -14.95 11.54 25.73
CA MET A 396 -14.12 10.97 26.78
C MET A 396 -14.95 10.43 27.95
N ALA A 397 -16.04 11.11 28.32
CA ALA A 397 -16.92 10.67 29.41
C ALA A 397 -17.72 9.41 29.04
N GLU A 398 -18.04 9.21 27.76
CA GLU A 398 -18.75 8.02 27.27
C GLU A 398 -17.88 6.76 27.21
N THR A 399 -16.55 6.94 27.10
CA THR A 399 -15.62 5.82 26.92
C THR A 399 -14.89 5.50 28.23
N PRO A 400 -14.89 4.25 28.72
CA PRO A 400 -14.12 3.86 29.89
C PRO A 400 -12.63 4.11 29.70
N SER A 401 -11.96 4.69 30.71
CA SER A 401 -10.52 4.98 30.67
C SER A 401 -9.63 3.77 30.96
N ASP A 402 -10.22 2.60 31.22
CA ASP A 402 -9.52 1.42 31.73
C ASP A 402 -9.54 0.21 30.77
N LEU A 403 -9.92 0.42 29.50
CA LEU A 403 -10.02 -0.66 28.50
C LEU A 403 -8.73 -1.46 28.38
N LEU A 404 -7.59 -0.79 28.16
CA LEU A 404 -6.30 -1.47 28.03
C LEU A 404 -5.84 -2.08 29.37
N ALA A 405 -6.01 -1.35 30.47
CA ALA A 405 -5.59 -1.82 31.80
C ALA A 405 -6.32 -3.10 32.20
N LYS A 406 -7.62 -3.19 31.94
CA LYS A 406 -8.43 -4.39 32.17
C LYS A 406 -8.02 -5.55 31.26
N GLU A 407 -7.73 -5.29 30.00
CA GLU A 407 -7.28 -6.35 29.07
C GLU A 407 -5.93 -6.92 29.51
N LEU A 408 -4.98 -6.09 29.93
CA LEU A 408 -3.69 -6.56 30.48
C LEU A 408 -3.88 -7.36 31.78
N TRP A 409 -4.81 -6.94 32.66
CA TRP A 409 -5.14 -7.70 33.87
C TRP A 409 -5.73 -9.07 33.55
N CYS A 410 -6.71 -9.13 32.65
CA CYS A 410 -7.39 -10.38 32.29
C CYS A 410 -6.49 -11.39 31.55
N HIS A 411 -5.45 -10.93 30.84
CA HIS A 411 -4.48 -11.82 30.19
C HIS A 411 -3.40 -12.35 31.14
N ALA A 412 -3.19 -11.70 32.29
CA ALA A 412 -2.18 -12.11 33.23
C ALA A 412 -2.59 -13.37 34.00
N VAL A 413 -1.70 -14.36 34.05
CA VAL A 413 -1.92 -15.62 34.79
C VAL A 413 -1.80 -15.47 36.31
N SER A 414 -1.14 -14.41 36.78
CA SER A 414 -0.95 -14.13 38.20
C SER A 414 -0.70 -12.63 38.44
N PRO A 415 -0.90 -12.12 39.68
CA PRO A 415 -0.60 -10.73 40.01
C PRO A 415 0.86 -10.34 39.75
N GLY A 416 1.79 -11.28 39.96
CA GLY A 416 3.21 -11.06 39.65
C GLY A 416 3.46 -10.93 38.14
N ALA A 417 2.80 -11.75 37.32
CA ALA A 417 2.87 -11.64 35.86
C ALA A 417 2.28 -10.31 35.38
N TRP A 418 1.12 -9.91 35.92
CA TRP A 418 0.50 -8.63 35.63
C TRP A 418 1.44 -7.44 35.94
N TRP A 419 2.08 -7.46 37.11
CA TRP A 419 3.04 -6.41 37.49
C TRP A 419 4.18 -6.29 36.47
N GLN A 420 4.73 -7.42 36.00
CA GLN A 420 5.79 -7.39 34.98
C GLN A 420 5.27 -6.90 33.62
N MET A 421 4.05 -7.27 33.23
CA MET A 421 3.43 -6.79 31.98
C MET A 421 3.24 -5.27 32.01
N VAL A 422 2.69 -4.72 33.11
CA VAL A 422 2.49 -3.27 33.28
C VAL A 422 3.83 -2.52 33.27
N ARG A 423 4.86 -3.09 33.90
CA ARG A 423 6.22 -2.53 33.83
C ARG A 423 6.73 -2.50 32.39
N ARG A 424 6.69 -3.63 31.68
CA ARG A 424 7.15 -3.72 30.28
C ARG A 424 6.41 -2.74 29.37
N TYR A 425 5.09 -2.65 29.51
CA TYR A 425 4.26 -1.66 28.80
C TYR A 425 4.75 -0.24 29.05
N SER A 426 4.95 0.13 30.32
CA SER A 426 5.37 1.48 30.70
C SER A 426 6.73 1.83 30.10
N TYR A 427 7.70 0.91 30.15
CA TYR A 427 9.03 1.12 29.57
C TYR A 427 9.00 1.16 28.04
N SER A 428 8.27 0.25 27.38
CA SER A 428 8.20 0.22 25.91
C SER A 428 7.54 1.48 25.35
N VAL A 429 6.46 1.95 25.98
CA VAL A 429 5.80 3.22 25.63
C VAL A 429 6.75 4.39 25.83
N ALA A 430 7.46 4.46 26.96
CA ALA A 430 8.40 5.54 27.22
C ALA A 430 9.53 5.59 26.18
N VAL A 431 10.14 4.44 25.88
CA VAL A 431 11.20 4.32 24.86
C VAL A 431 10.70 4.76 23.49
N MET A 432 9.56 4.22 23.03
CA MET A 432 9.01 4.57 21.72
C MET A 432 8.50 6.02 21.66
N SER A 433 8.07 6.61 22.78
CA SER A 433 7.67 8.02 22.83
C SER A 433 8.86 8.96 22.63
N ILE A 434 9.98 8.70 23.34
CA ILE A 434 11.19 9.52 23.20
C ILE A 434 11.82 9.35 21.82
N ILE A 435 11.94 8.10 21.35
CA ILE A 435 12.47 7.83 20.01
C ILE A 435 11.56 8.47 18.94
N GLY A 436 10.24 8.32 19.09
CA GLY A 436 9.28 8.93 18.17
C GLY A 436 9.36 10.45 18.13
N TYR A 437 9.57 11.08 19.28
CA TYR A 437 9.80 12.53 19.36
C TYR A 437 11.09 12.95 18.62
N ILE A 438 12.20 12.23 18.83
CA ILE A 438 13.49 12.53 18.20
C ILE A 438 13.42 12.38 16.67
N ILE A 439 12.77 11.33 16.19
CA ILE A 439 12.64 11.05 14.75
C ILE A 439 11.58 11.95 14.09
N GLY A 440 10.59 12.43 14.84
CA GLY A 440 9.41 13.09 14.29
C GLY A 440 8.38 12.11 13.73
N LEU A 441 8.19 10.95 14.37
CA LEU A 441 7.22 9.95 13.93
C LEU A 441 5.77 10.46 14.05
N GLY A 442 5.09 10.62 12.92
CA GLY A 442 3.67 10.98 12.81
C GLY A 442 2.72 9.77 12.71
N ASP A 443 1.43 10.01 12.51
CA ASP A 443 0.41 8.96 12.24
C ASP A 443 0.30 7.86 13.31
N ARG A 444 0.29 8.26 14.60
CA ARG A 444 0.20 7.36 15.77
C ARG A 444 -1.24 7.00 16.13
N HIS A 445 -2.09 6.74 15.13
CA HIS A 445 -3.47 6.34 15.36
C HIS A 445 -3.56 4.92 15.94
N LEU A 446 -4.72 4.57 16.52
CA LEU A 446 -4.89 3.32 17.28
C LEU A 446 -4.76 2.02 16.46
N ASP A 447 -4.80 2.08 15.13
CA ASP A 447 -4.48 0.95 14.25
C ASP A 447 -2.97 0.73 14.02
N ASN A 448 -2.13 1.77 14.20
CA ASN A 448 -0.67 1.72 14.02
C ASN A 448 0.06 1.45 15.35
N VAL A 449 -0.63 1.59 16.48
CA VAL A 449 -0.11 1.24 17.80
C VAL A 449 -0.63 -0.15 18.16
N LEU A 450 0.28 -1.12 18.18
CA LEU A 450 0.00 -2.52 18.50
C LEU A 450 0.46 -2.81 19.92
N VAL A 451 -0.22 -3.70 20.63
CA VAL A 451 0.18 -4.15 21.97
C VAL A 451 0.23 -5.67 21.99
N ASP A 452 1.32 -6.22 22.52
CA ASP A 452 1.43 -7.64 22.84
C ASP A 452 0.75 -7.90 24.20
N LEU A 453 -0.44 -8.48 24.18
CA LEU A 453 -1.22 -8.72 25.40
C LEU A 453 -0.62 -9.83 26.29
N ASN A 454 0.39 -10.57 25.82
CA ASN A 454 1.10 -11.56 26.63
C ASN A 454 2.34 -10.96 27.32
N SER A 455 3.07 -10.08 26.64
CA SER A 455 4.28 -9.47 27.20
C SER A 455 4.05 -8.09 27.83
N GLY A 456 3.05 -7.34 27.36
CA GLY A 456 2.78 -5.95 27.69
C GLY A 456 3.50 -4.95 26.78
N GLU A 457 4.40 -5.38 25.90
CA GLU A 457 5.18 -4.47 25.06
C GLU A 457 4.34 -3.82 23.95
N VAL A 458 4.75 -2.61 23.55
CA VAL A 458 4.19 -1.82 22.44
C VAL A 458 5.11 -1.88 21.22
#